data_AF-A0A948BJX7-F1
#
_entry.id   AF-A0A948BJX7-F1
#
_cell.length_a   1.000
_cell.length_b   1.000
_cell.length_c   1.000
_cell.angle_alpha   90.00
_cell.angle_beta   90.00
_cell.angle_gamma   90.00
#
_symmetry.space_group_name_H-M   'P 1'
#
loop_
_entity.id
_entity.type
_entity.pdbx_description
1 polymer ?
#
loop_
_entity_poly.entity_id
_entity_poly.type
_entity_poly.pdbx_seq_one_letter_code
_entity_poly.pdbx_strand_id
1 'polypeptide(L)' 'MAVPDFQSFFLPLLKYSADGEMHSTKEAYAAMADYFSLSVEDMQEMLPSGKQTTYKNRVAWSRVYLSNGGVRLDK' A
#
# COMPACT_ATOMS: atom_id res chain seq x y z
N MET A 1 6.26 14.42 -0.08
CA MET A 1 5.29 14.43 -1.20
C MET A 1 4.01 13.82 -0.67
N ALA A 2 2.82 14.33 -0.99
CA ALA A 2 1.61 13.72 -0.44
C ALA A 2 1.57 12.20 -0.72
N VAL A 3 1.36 11.39 0.33
CA VAL A 3 1.23 9.94 0.19
C VAL A 3 0.14 9.66 -0.85
N PRO A 4 0.44 8.87 -1.92
CA PRO A 4 -0.54 8.59 -2.96
C PRO A 4 -1.83 7.97 -2.42
N ASP A 5 -2.91 8.08 -3.19
CA ASP A 5 -4.14 7.35 -2.88
C ASP A 5 -3.90 5.84 -2.96
N PHE A 6 -4.77 5.04 -2.33
CA PHE A 6 -4.57 3.60 -2.25
C PHE A 6 -4.65 2.87 -3.61
N GLN A 7 -5.37 3.42 -4.61
CA GLN A 7 -5.49 2.81 -5.93
C GLN A 7 -4.17 2.88 -6.70
N SER A 8 -3.40 3.96 -6.49
CA SER A 8 -2.05 4.11 -7.03
C SER A 8 -1.12 2.95 -6.63
N PHE A 9 -1.35 2.31 -5.48
CA PHE A 9 -0.56 1.17 -5.01
C PHE A 9 -0.92 -0.18 -5.67
N PHE A 10 -2.04 -0.28 -6.39
CA PHE A 10 -2.48 -1.57 -6.95
C PHE A 10 -1.48 -2.16 -7.94
N LEU A 11 -1.10 -1.39 -8.96
CA LEU A 11 -0.18 -1.83 -10.00
C LEU A 11 1.22 -2.20 -9.45
N PRO A 12 1.88 -1.36 -8.63
CA PRO A 12 3.18 -1.71 -8.09
C PRO A 12 3.12 -2.90 -7.12
N LEU A 13 2.05 -3.06 -6.33
CA LEU A 13 1.87 -4.26 -5.49
C LEU A 13 1.71 -5.53 -6.34
N LEU A 14 0.91 -5.48 -7.41
CA LEU A 14 0.74 -6.62 -8.30
C LEU A 14 2.06 -7.02 -8.96
N LYS A 15 2.82 -6.05 -9.46
CA LYS A 15 4.16 -6.28 -10.04
C LYS A 15 5.13 -6.86 -9.00
N TYR A 16 5.10 -6.34 -7.78
CA TYR A 16 5.93 -6.82 -6.68
C TYR A 16 5.58 -8.27 -6.30
N SER A 17 4.30 -8.64 -6.30
CA SER A 17 3.88 -10.03 -6.02
C SER A 17 3.96 -10.99 -7.21
N ALA A 18 4.35 -10.50 -8.40
CA ALA A 18 4.30 -11.30 -9.63
C ALA A 18 5.49 -12.27 -9.78
N ASP A 19 6.52 -12.17 -8.93
CA ASP A 19 7.69 -13.05 -8.94
C ASP A 19 7.40 -14.46 -8.41
N GLY A 20 6.22 -14.67 -7.80
CA GLY A 20 5.81 -15.96 -7.25
C GLY A 20 6.46 -16.30 -5.90
N GLU A 21 7.18 -15.36 -5.29
CA GLU A 21 7.79 -15.55 -3.97
C GLU A 21 6.83 -15.13 -2.84
N MET A 22 7.06 -15.70 -1.65
CA MET A 22 6.32 -15.28 -0.47
C MET A 22 6.92 -14.01 0.12
N HIS A 23 6.29 -12.88 -0.16
CA HIS A 23 6.62 -11.59 0.45
C HIS A 23 5.83 -11.35 1.74
N SER A 24 6.51 -10.93 2.79
CA SER A 24 5.88 -10.47 4.01
C SER A 24 5.24 -9.09 3.83
N THR A 25 4.28 -8.77 4.69
CA THR A 25 3.64 -7.44 4.67
C THR A 25 4.62 -6.30 4.99
N LYS A 26 5.67 -6.57 5.79
CA LYS A 26 6.71 -5.57 6.09
C LYS A 26 7.56 -5.25 4.86
N GLU A 27 7.93 -6.27 4.09
CA GLU A 27 8.70 -6.10 2.85
C GLU A 27 7.87 -5.34 1.81
N ALA A 28 6.58 -5.67 1.67
CA ALA A 28 5.68 -4.90 0.81
C ALA A 28 5.61 -3.41 1.21
N TYR A 29 5.56 -3.08 2.51
CA TYR A 29 5.60 -1.67 2.94
C TYR A 29 6.90 -0.97 2.57
N ALA A 30 8.04 -1.64 2.74
CA ALA A 30 9.34 -1.08 2.38
C ALA A 30 9.47 -0.89 0.86
N ALA A 31 9.10 -1.91 0.07
CA ALA A 31 9.12 -1.86 -1.38
C ALA A 31 8.22 -0.76 -1.94
N MET A 32 7.02 -0.57 -1.37
CA MET A 32 6.12 0.51 -1.81
C MET A 32 6.64 1.90 -1.41
N ALA A 33 7.25 2.04 -0.23
CA ALA A 33 7.85 3.31 0.16
C ALA A 33 9.02 3.70 -0.77
N ASP A 34 9.84 2.73 -1.15
CA ASP A 34 10.95 2.91 -2.10
C ASP A 34 10.43 3.24 -3.52
N TYR A 35 9.46 2.46 -4.02
CA TYR A 35 8.86 2.66 -5.34
C TYR A 35 8.29 4.07 -5.54
N PHE A 36 7.62 4.62 -4.52
CA PHE A 36 7.08 5.98 -4.55
C PHE A 36 8.06 7.06 -4.07
N SER A 37 9.27 6.65 -3.67
CA SER A 37 10.29 7.55 -3.10
C SER A 37 9.71 8.42 -1.97
N LEU A 38 8.97 7.78 -1.06
CA LEU A 38 8.34 8.47 0.07
C LEU A 38 9.42 9.04 1.00
N SER A 39 9.23 10.29 1.43
CA SER A 39 10.13 10.91 2.39
C SER A 39 9.93 10.31 3.79
N VAL A 40 10.87 10.59 4.69
CA VAL A 40 10.73 10.22 6.10
C VAL A 40 9.48 10.84 6.72
N GLU A 41 9.15 12.07 6.33
CA GLU A 41 7.95 12.78 6.78
C GLU A 41 6.68 12.08 6.27
N ASP A 42 6.65 11.68 5.01
CA ASP A 42 5.52 10.97 4.40
C ASP A 42 5.31 9.59 5.06
N MET A 43 6.40 8.91 5.44
CA MET A 43 6.37 7.63 6.15
C MET A 43 5.94 7.76 7.62
N GLN A 44 6.15 8.93 8.22
CA GLN A 44 5.75 9.23 9.61
C GLN A 44 4.37 9.88 9.70
N GLU A 45 3.80 10.33 8.58
CA GLU A 45 2.47 10.91 8.54
C GLU A 45 1.44 9.92 9.09
N MET A 46 0.70 10.35 10.11
CA MET A 46 -0.30 9.53 10.79
C MET A 46 -1.70 9.82 10.24
N LEU A 47 -2.53 8.78 10.15
CA LEU A 47 -3.96 8.99 9.94
C LEU A 47 -4.56 9.84 11.07
N PRO A 48 -5.71 10.51 10.84
CA PRO A 48 -6.42 11.24 11.89
C PRO A 48 -6.76 10.40 13.13
N SER A 49 -6.83 9.07 12.98
CA SER A 49 -7.06 8.14 14.08
C SER A 49 -5.84 7.90 14.99
N GLY A 50 -4.63 8.30 14.56
CA GLY A 50 -3.38 8.13 15.31
C GLY A 50 -2.89 6.68 15.48
N LYS A 51 -3.56 5.69 14.86
CA LYS A 51 -3.23 4.27 15.05
C LYS A 51 -2.21 3.72 14.05
N GLN A 52 -2.21 4.26 12.84
CA GLN A 52 -1.37 3.80 11.73
C GLN A 52 -0.91 5.00 10.90
N THR A 53 0.26 4.87 10.31
CA THR A 53 0.77 5.83 9.32
C THR A 53 -0.06 5.74 8.05
N THR A 54 -0.28 6.87 7.38
CA THR A 54 -1.09 6.99 6.17
C THR A 54 -0.64 5.98 5.11
N TYR A 55 0.66 5.90 4.80
CA TYR A 55 1.16 5.01 3.74
C TYR A 55 0.93 3.52 4.03
N LYS A 56 1.24 3.04 5.24
CA LYS A 56 0.97 1.64 5.64
C LYS A 56 -0.51 1.31 5.52
N ASN A 57 -1.38 2.26 5.88
CA ASN A 57 -2.82 2.08 5.72
C ASN A 57 -3.22 1.96 4.25
N ARG A 58 -2.69 2.82 3.37
CA ARG A 58 -2.93 2.74 1.92
C ARG A 58 -2.50 1.37 1.38
N VAL A 59 -1.27 0.95 1.64
CA VAL A 59 -0.75 -0.35 1.19
C VAL A 59 -1.57 -1.53 1.74
N ALA A 60 -1.98 -1.48 3.01
CA ALA A 60 -2.81 -2.51 3.62
C ALA A 60 -4.18 -2.64 2.94
N TRP A 61 -4.86 -1.51 2.69
CA TRP A 61 -6.13 -1.50 1.97
C TRP A 61 -5.99 -1.98 0.54
N SER A 62 -4.90 -1.61 -0.13
CA SER A 62 -4.62 -2.08 -1.49
C SER A 62 -4.45 -3.60 -1.53
N ARG A 63 -3.73 -4.16 -0.57
CA ARG A 63 -3.60 -5.62 -0.45
C ARG A 63 -4.94 -6.30 -0.20
N VAL A 64 -5.74 -5.80 0.75
CA VAL A 64 -7.07 -6.36 1.04
C VAL A 64 -7.97 -6.32 -0.20
N TYR A 65 -7.95 -5.22 -0.95
CA TYR A 65 -8.75 -5.06 -2.15
C TYR A 65 -8.34 -6.06 -3.24
N LEU A 66 -7.05 -6.25 -3.45
CA LEU A 66 -6.50 -7.21 -4.43
C LEU A 66 -6.75 -8.66 -3.99
N SER A 67 -6.58 -8.99 -2.71
CA SER A 67 -6.80 -10.34 -2.18
C SER A 67 -8.28 -10.75 -2.18
N ASN A 68 -9.19 -9.81 -1.97
CA ASN A 68 -10.63 -10.07 -2.01
C ASN A 68 -11.20 -10.06 -3.45
N GLY A 69 -10.35 -10.09 -4.48
CA GLY A 69 -10.78 -10.28 -5.87
C GLY A 69 -11.47 -9.07 -6.49
N GLY A 70 -11.22 -7.85 -5.98
CA GLY A 70 -11.95 -6.64 -6.38
C GLY A 70 -13.40 -6.73 -5.94
N VAL A 71 -13.75 -6.06 -4.83
CA VAL A 71 -15.14 -5.92 -4.41
C VAL A 71 -15.94 -5.48 -5.63
N ARG A 72 -16.85 -6.36 -6.06
CA ARG A 72 -17.80 -6.12 -7.14
C ARG A 72 -18.49 -4.79 -6.82
N LEU A 73 -18.31 -3.83 -7.72
CA LEU A 73 -19.12 -2.61 -7.73
C LEU A 73 -20.49 -2.99 -8.33
N ASP A 74 -21.27 -3.81 -7.65
CA ASP A 74 -22.71 -3.87 -7.90
C ASP A 74 -23.40 -2.73 -7.13
N LYS A 75 -23.68 -1.69 -7.92
CA LYS A 75 -24.68 -0.61 -7.83
C LYS A 75 -25.39 -0.39 -6.49
#